data_AF-A0A497R6I0-F1
#
_entry.id   AF-A0A497R6I0-F1
#
_cell.length_a   1.000
_cell.length_b   1.000
_cell.length_c   1.000
_cell.angle_alpha   90.00
_cell.angle_beta   90.00
_cell.angle_gamma   90.00
#
_symmetry.space_group_name_H-M   'P 1'
#
loop_
_entity.id
_entity.type
_entity.pdbx_description
1 polymer ?
#
loop_
_entity_poly.entity_id
_entity_poly.type
_entity_poly.pdbx_seq_one_letter_code
_entity_poly.pdbx_strand_id
1 'polypeptide(L)'
;TGENIEQLEQKAEIMKSRPPPPKTPTVFDLEEGVFPVFHCTQEIPCDPCTSVCPRDLIKMSGDSILSLPYFTNEEPCIGCGRCVAVCPGLAITLADYRKDPDFVYVTLPSELGEKRIKKGDIVHIMSNTTEIGDYKVERVRILKEFPKTELVTVKLPKEQAKEATGILVQRVESYSEPMEIYHKEALADEAIVCRCERVTAGEIRKWIRRGIVDMNELKAITRAGMGACGGKTCNLLIQRIFREEGIKDVVPGTPRPLFVEVPLGIFAGTKKEEEK
;
A
#
# COMPACT_ATOMS: atom_id res chain seq x y z
N THR A 1 7.61 -27.37 -28.63
CA THR A 1 8.89 -26.65 -28.57
C THR A 1 9.34 -26.69 -27.13
N GLY A 2 10.26 -27.62 -26.82
CA GLY A 2 10.72 -27.83 -25.45
C GLY A 2 11.55 -26.65 -25.01
N GLU A 3 11.03 -25.86 -24.07
CA GLU A 3 11.85 -24.88 -23.36
C GLU A 3 12.98 -25.64 -22.65
N ASN A 4 14.21 -25.15 -22.82
CA ASN A 4 15.39 -25.76 -22.22
C ASN A 4 15.27 -25.63 -20.69
N ILE A 5 15.17 -26.76 -19.98
CA ILE A 5 15.01 -26.82 -18.52
C ILE A 5 16.09 -26.00 -17.82
N GLU A 6 17.32 -26.01 -18.34
CA GLU A 6 18.43 -25.24 -17.79
C GLU A 6 18.19 -23.72 -17.83
N GLN A 7 17.57 -23.21 -18.90
CA GLN A 7 17.21 -21.79 -19.01
C GLN A 7 16.10 -21.42 -18.01
N LEU A 8 15.13 -22.32 -17.80
CA LEU A 8 14.06 -22.10 -16.83
C LEU A 8 14.59 -22.13 -15.39
N GLU A 9 15.54 -23.01 -15.08
CA GLU A 9 16.21 -23.07 -13.79
C GLU A 9 17.03 -21.80 -13.51
N GLN A 10 17.81 -21.33 -14.48
CA GLN A 10 18.55 -20.06 -14.37
C GLN A 10 17.59 -18.89 -14.14
N LYS A 11 16.48 -18.82 -14.88
CA LYS A 11 15.47 -17.78 -14.70
C LYS A 11 14.81 -17.85 -13.32
N ALA A 12 14.49 -19.05 -12.84
CA ALA A 12 13.92 -19.26 -11.52
C ALA A 12 14.87 -18.80 -10.40
N GLU A 13 16.18 -19.04 -10.56
CA GLU A 13 17.18 -18.60 -9.59
C GLU A 13 17.30 -17.07 -9.56
N ILE A 14 17.28 -16.42 -10.73
CA ILE A 14 17.24 -14.95 -10.84
C ILE A 14 16.00 -14.39 -10.14
N MET A 15 14.81 -14.99 -10.35
CA MET A 15 13.56 -14.53 -9.75
C MET A 15 13.48 -14.76 -8.22
N LYS A 16 14.20 -15.74 -7.69
CA LYS A 16 14.29 -16.02 -6.24
C LYS A 16 15.36 -15.18 -5.54
N SER A 17 16.31 -14.63 -6.30
CA SER A 17 17.41 -13.85 -5.75
C SER A 17 16.88 -12.64 -4.97
N ARG A 18 17.55 -12.32 -3.85
CA ARG A 18 17.23 -11.11 -3.11
C ARG A 18 17.75 -9.91 -3.89
N PRO A 19 16.92 -8.89 -4.12
CA PRO A 19 17.38 -7.71 -4.81
C PRO A 19 18.48 -7.02 -3.98
N PRO A 20 19.53 -6.47 -4.61
CA PRO A 20 20.57 -5.73 -3.91
C PRO A 20 19.99 -4.45 -3.26
N PRO A 21 20.74 -3.72 -2.41
CA PRO A 21 20.27 -2.43 -1.91
C PRO A 21 19.93 -1.45 -3.06
N PRO A 22 18.97 -0.52 -2.86
CA PRO A 22 18.63 0.48 -3.87
C PRO A 22 19.84 1.31 -4.30
N LYS A 23 19.93 1.61 -5.60
CA LYS A 23 20.93 2.49 -6.19
C LYS A 23 20.42 3.93 -6.26
N THR A 24 21.34 4.88 -6.31
CA THR A 24 21.01 6.29 -6.58
C THR A 24 20.45 6.42 -8.00
N PRO A 25 19.33 7.13 -8.20
CA PRO A 25 18.80 7.38 -9.55
C PRO A 25 19.83 8.08 -10.43
N THR A 26 20.00 7.61 -11.66
CA THR A 26 20.83 8.29 -12.66
C THR A 26 20.00 9.39 -13.31
N VAL A 27 20.35 10.66 -13.07
CA VAL A 27 19.72 11.79 -13.74
C VAL A 27 20.31 11.94 -15.13
N PHE A 28 19.48 11.82 -16.17
CA PHE A 28 19.91 11.96 -17.55
C PHE A 28 20.18 13.45 -17.87
N ASP A 29 21.39 13.76 -18.33
CA ASP A 29 21.82 15.13 -18.64
C ASP A 29 21.37 15.56 -20.04
N LEU A 30 20.06 15.56 -20.25
CA LEU A 30 19.41 16.07 -21.44
C LEU A 30 18.42 17.16 -21.04
N GLU A 31 18.42 18.28 -21.76
CA GLU A 31 17.47 19.39 -21.57
C GLU A 31 16.77 19.80 -22.86
N GLU A 32 16.72 18.88 -23.83
CA GLU A 32 16.09 19.10 -25.12
C GLU A 32 15.09 17.97 -25.43
N GLY A 33 14.04 18.30 -26.17
CA GLY A 33 13.06 17.32 -26.62
C GLY A 33 12.10 16.88 -25.51
N VAL A 34 11.65 15.64 -25.61
CA VAL A 34 10.79 15.00 -24.60
C VAL A 34 11.33 13.62 -24.30
N PHE A 35 11.42 13.22 -23.04
CA PHE A 35 11.97 11.93 -22.66
C PHE A 35 11.42 11.45 -21.31
N PRO A 36 11.38 10.13 -21.07
CA PRO A 36 11.02 9.59 -19.77
C PRO A 36 12.15 9.80 -18.76
N VAL A 37 11.80 10.13 -17.52
CA VAL A 37 12.69 10.15 -16.37
C VAL A 37 12.31 8.96 -15.48
N PHE A 38 13.28 8.10 -15.20
CA PHE A 38 13.09 6.90 -14.39
C PHE A 38 13.51 7.18 -12.95
N HIS A 39 12.58 6.95 -12.02
CA HIS A 39 12.78 7.04 -10.58
C HIS A 39 12.98 5.66 -9.94
N CYS A 40 13.14 4.62 -10.76
CA CYS A 40 13.43 3.26 -10.30
C CYS A 40 14.83 3.20 -9.69
N THR A 41 14.92 2.84 -8.40
CA THR A 41 16.19 2.68 -7.69
C THR A 41 16.54 1.23 -7.39
N GLN A 42 15.56 0.32 -7.49
CA GLN A 42 15.69 -1.05 -7.07
C GLN A 42 15.76 -2.00 -8.28
N GLU A 43 16.79 -2.85 -8.30
CA GLU A 43 16.94 -3.91 -9.32
C GLU A 43 15.98 -5.08 -9.04
N ILE A 44 14.78 -4.99 -9.61
CA ILE A 44 13.68 -5.96 -9.53
C ILE A 44 13.26 -6.41 -10.94
N PRO A 45 12.64 -7.60 -11.11
CA PRO A 45 12.26 -8.11 -12.43
C PRO A 45 11.06 -7.33 -13.01
N CYS A 46 11.30 -6.12 -13.51
CA CYS A 46 10.27 -5.19 -13.98
C CYS A 46 10.72 -4.49 -15.28
N ASP A 47 10.11 -4.87 -16.39
CA ASP A 47 10.33 -4.32 -17.73
C ASP A 47 9.08 -3.82 -18.50
N PRO A 48 7.86 -3.62 -17.94
CA PRO A 48 6.70 -3.20 -18.74
C PRO A 48 6.93 -1.96 -19.60
N CYS A 49 7.75 -1.02 -19.13
CA CYS A 49 8.05 0.22 -19.86
C CYS A 49 8.79 0.00 -21.20
N THR A 50 9.61 -1.06 -21.32
CA THR A 50 10.30 -1.42 -22.57
C THR A 50 9.29 -1.93 -23.59
N SER A 51 8.44 -2.88 -23.16
CA SER A 51 7.44 -3.53 -24.03
C SER A 51 6.38 -2.60 -24.61
N VAL A 52 6.09 -1.46 -23.95
CA VAL A 52 5.06 -0.51 -24.42
C VAL A 52 5.62 0.64 -25.25
N CYS A 53 6.94 0.78 -25.36
CA CYS A 53 7.56 1.88 -26.08
C CYS A 53 7.43 1.67 -27.60
N PRO A 54 6.62 2.47 -28.33
CA PRO A 54 6.41 2.24 -29.77
C PRO A 54 7.62 2.60 -30.63
N ARG A 55 8.65 3.22 -30.04
CA ARG A 55 9.90 3.63 -30.70
C ARG A 55 11.11 2.82 -30.20
N ASP A 56 10.89 1.86 -29.30
CA ASP A 56 11.95 1.03 -28.73
C ASP A 56 13.11 1.82 -28.07
N LEU A 57 12.79 3.00 -27.53
CA LEU A 57 13.75 3.93 -26.92
C LEU A 57 14.06 3.64 -25.44
N ILE A 58 13.46 2.59 -24.86
CA ILE A 58 13.65 2.22 -23.46
C ILE A 58 14.19 0.79 -23.44
N LYS A 59 15.40 0.62 -22.91
CA LYS A 59 16.08 -0.69 -22.84
C LYS A 59 16.45 -0.99 -21.39
N MET A 60 16.66 -2.26 -21.07
CA MET A 60 17.20 -2.68 -19.77
C MET A 60 18.72 -2.59 -19.80
N SER A 61 19.34 -2.12 -18.72
CA SER A 61 20.80 -1.99 -18.64
C SER A 61 21.47 -3.38 -18.57
N GLY A 62 21.93 -3.92 -19.69
CA GLY A 62 22.54 -5.26 -19.76
C GLY A 62 21.53 -6.39 -19.99
N ASP A 63 21.95 -7.64 -19.78
CA ASP A 63 21.19 -8.84 -20.21
C ASP A 63 20.20 -9.38 -19.16
N SER A 64 20.10 -8.75 -17.99
CA SER A 64 19.25 -9.21 -16.89
C SER A 64 17.92 -8.46 -16.86
N ILE A 65 16.83 -9.19 -16.61
CA ILE A 65 15.51 -8.61 -16.32
C ILE A 65 15.49 -7.77 -15.03
N LEU A 66 16.46 -7.98 -14.13
CA LEU A 66 16.58 -7.23 -12.89
C LEU A 66 17.14 -5.83 -13.08
N SER A 67 17.73 -5.54 -14.24
CA SER A 67 18.43 -4.29 -14.49
C SER A 67 17.48 -3.09 -14.51
N LEU A 68 18.00 -1.90 -14.22
CA LEU A 68 17.19 -0.69 -14.34
C LEU A 68 17.01 -0.27 -15.81
N PRO A 69 15.82 0.25 -16.17
CA PRO A 69 15.57 0.78 -17.50
C PRO A 69 16.37 2.06 -17.74
N TYR A 70 16.80 2.28 -18.98
CA TYR A 70 17.43 3.51 -19.42
C TYR A 70 16.85 3.97 -20.76
N PHE A 71 16.93 5.28 -21.01
CA PHE A 71 16.52 5.89 -22.27
C PHE A 71 17.71 5.96 -23.23
N THR A 72 17.56 5.41 -24.44
CA THR A 72 18.68 5.30 -25.40
C THR A 72 19.00 6.62 -26.10
N ASN A 73 18.01 7.50 -26.26
CA ASN A 73 18.09 8.75 -27.01
C ASN A 73 18.61 8.58 -28.46
N GLU A 74 18.39 7.41 -29.08
CA GLU A 74 18.79 7.13 -30.47
C GLU A 74 17.89 7.84 -31.49
N GLU A 75 16.60 8.00 -31.18
CA GLU A 75 15.63 8.80 -31.95
C GLU A 75 14.81 9.72 -31.04
N PRO A 76 14.16 10.78 -31.59
CA PRO A 76 13.27 11.64 -30.83
C PRO A 76 12.08 10.87 -30.25
N CYS A 77 11.93 10.89 -28.93
CA CYS A 77 10.73 10.39 -28.28
C CYS A 77 9.52 11.27 -28.63
N ILE A 78 8.37 10.62 -28.81
CA ILE A 78 7.12 11.28 -29.23
C ILE A 78 6.25 11.75 -28.06
N GLY A 79 6.62 11.43 -26.81
CA GLY A 79 5.89 11.85 -25.61
C GLY A 79 4.49 11.23 -25.44
N CYS A 80 4.30 10.01 -25.96
CA CYS A 80 3.01 9.30 -25.90
C CYS A 80 2.52 9.04 -24.47
N GLY A 81 3.44 8.85 -23.52
CA GLY A 81 3.13 8.61 -22.10
C GLY A 81 2.77 7.16 -21.76
N ARG A 82 2.93 6.20 -22.69
CA ARG A 82 2.64 4.77 -22.44
C ARG A 82 3.52 4.19 -21.34
N CYS A 83 4.81 4.53 -21.31
CA CYS A 83 5.73 4.10 -20.25
C CYS A 83 5.30 4.61 -18.86
N VAL A 84 4.81 5.84 -18.78
CA VAL A 84 4.26 6.42 -17.55
C VAL A 84 2.99 5.68 -17.13
N ALA A 85 2.08 5.43 -18.08
CA ALA A 85 0.78 4.82 -17.80
C ALA A 85 0.85 3.32 -17.44
N VAL A 86 1.83 2.58 -17.95
CA VAL A 86 1.99 1.14 -17.66
C VAL A 86 2.76 0.88 -16.36
N CYS A 87 3.44 1.89 -15.82
CA CYS A 87 4.41 1.68 -14.74
C CYS A 87 3.72 1.20 -13.46
N PRO A 88 3.94 -0.06 -13.01
CA PRO A 88 3.27 -0.59 -11.83
C PRO A 88 3.72 0.10 -10.53
N GLY A 89 4.93 0.67 -10.53
CA GLY A 89 5.49 1.41 -9.40
C GLY A 89 5.25 2.93 -9.46
N LEU A 90 4.54 3.44 -10.49
CA LEU A 90 4.33 4.89 -10.70
C LEU A 90 5.65 5.70 -10.73
N ALA A 91 6.75 5.04 -11.10
CA ALA A 91 8.12 5.54 -10.97
C ALA A 91 8.67 6.16 -12.27
N ILE A 92 7.84 6.42 -13.27
CA ILE A 92 8.26 7.03 -14.53
C ILE A 92 7.51 8.34 -14.70
N THR A 93 8.23 9.42 -14.93
CA THR A 93 7.66 10.68 -15.37
C THR A 93 8.11 11.01 -16.78
N LEU A 94 7.46 11.96 -17.44
CA LEU A 94 7.83 12.41 -18.78
C LEU A 94 8.12 13.91 -18.76
N ALA A 95 9.35 14.29 -19.05
CA ALA A 95 9.79 15.68 -19.12
C ALA A 95 9.74 16.16 -20.58
N ASP A 96 9.01 17.24 -20.86
CA ASP A 96 8.88 17.85 -22.20
C ASP A 96 9.41 19.29 -22.20
N TYR A 97 10.58 19.47 -22.81
CA TYR A 97 11.33 20.73 -22.93
C TYR A 97 10.98 21.51 -24.21
N ARG A 98 10.14 20.97 -25.10
CA ARG A 98 9.93 21.55 -26.44
C ARG A 98 9.07 22.83 -26.46
N LYS A 99 8.39 23.14 -25.36
CA LYS A 99 7.32 24.16 -25.34
C LYS A 99 7.74 25.50 -24.78
N ASP A 100 8.69 25.51 -23.85
CA ASP A 100 9.03 26.69 -23.06
C ASP A 100 10.52 26.62 -22.68
N PRO A 101 11.28 27.72 -22.85
CA PRO A 101 12.72 27.74 -22.58
C PRO A 101 13.07 27.78 -21.09
N ASP A 102 12.16 28.22 -20.22
CA ASP A 102 12.45 28.39 -18.78
C ASP A 102 11.75 27.31 -17.92
N PHE A 103 10.71 26.69 -18.47
CA PHE A 103 9.90 25.72 -17.76
C PHE A 103 9.75 24.41 -18.52
N VAL A 104 9.57 23.33 -17.76
CA VAL A 104 9.42 21.98 -18.28
C VAL A 104 8.03 21.47 -17.97
N TYR A 105 7.38 20.87 -18.96
CA TYR A 105 6.10 20.21 -18.76
C TYR A 105 6.35 18.77 -18.32
N VAL A 106 6.10 18.48 -17.04
CA VAL A 106 6.31 17.16 -16.46
C VAL A 106 4.99 16.44 -16.36
N THR A 107 4.91 15.25 -16.94
CA THR A 107 3.73 14.36 -16.82
C THR A 107 4.00 13.29 -15.78
N LEU A 108 3.18 13.28 -14.74
CA LEU A 108 3.20 12.31 -13.64
C LEU A 108 2.04 11.33 -13.76
N PRO A 109 2.22 10.07 -13.32
CA PRO A 109 1.13 9.12 -13.18
C PRO A 109 0.34 9.39 -11.88
N SER A 110 -0.98 9.23 -11.94
CA SER A 110 -1.85 9.26 -10.76
C SER A 110 -2.91 8.16 -10.85
N GLU A 111 -2.97 7.32 -9.83
CA GLU A 111 -3.95 6.23 -9.69
C GLU A 111 -4.70 6.28 -8.35
N LEU A 112 -4.20 7.10 -7.43
CA LEU A 112 -4.65 7.18 -6.05
C LEU A 112 -5.33 8.53 -5.83
N GLY A 113 -6.55 8.50 -5.32
CA GLY A 113 -7.35 9.67 -5.03
C GLY A 113 -8.84 9.36 -5.01
N GLU A 114 -9.59 10.05 -4.16
CA GLU A 114 -11.05 9.90 -4.11
C GLU A 114 -11.73 10.45 -5.37
N LYS A 115 -11.09 11.42 -6.03
CA LYS A 115 -11.61 12.13 -7.19
C LYS A 115 -10.55 12.19 -8.29
N ARG A 116 -11.01 12.12 -9.54
CA ARG A 116 -10.19 12.33 -10.73
C ARG A 116 -9.68 13.76 -10.79
N ILE A 117 -8.41 13.92 -11.14
CA ILE A 117 -7.76 15.22 -11.27
C ILE A 117 -8.22 15.90 -12.57
N LYS A 118 -8.52 17.19 -12.50
CA LYS A 118 -8.95 18.00 -13.66
C LYS A 118 -7.92 19.06 -14.00
N LYS A 119 -7.97 19.51 -15.26
CA LYS A 119 -7.21 20.68 -15.69
C LYS A 119 -7.61 21.88 -14.84
N GLY A 120 -6.63 22.59 -14.31
CA GLY A 120 -6.80 23.76 -13.46
C GLY A 120 -6.80 23.47 -11.96
N ASP A 121 -6.90 22.20 -11.55
CA ASP A 121 -6.73 21.81 -10.15
C ASP A 121 -5.31 22.12 -9.69
N ILE A 122 -5.13 22.31 -8.38
CA ILE A 122 -3.83 22.45 -7.75
C ILE A 122 -3.44 21.10 -7.17
N VAL A 123 -2.27 20.60 -7.56
CA VAL A 123 -1.70 19.35 -7.05
C VAL A 123 -0.39 19.65 -6.36
N HIS A 124 -0.11 18.92 -5.29
CA HIS A 124 1.15 19.03 -4.57
C HIS A 124 2.13 17.98 -5.09
N ILE A 125 3.26 18.45 -5.61
CA ILE A 125 4.28 17.61 -6.25
C ILE A 125 5.39 17.27 -5.26
N MET A 126 5.80 16.01 -5.28
CA MET A 126 6.87 15.47 -4.44
C MET A 126 8.02 14.92 -5.30
N SER A 127 9.22 14.98 -4.73
CA SER A 127 10.37 14.17 -5.16
C SER A 127 10.45 12.90 -4.30
N ASN A 128 11.48 12.08 -4.52
CA ASN A 128 11.78 10.92 -3.66
C ASN A 128 12.19 11.28 -2.23
N THR A 129 12.61 12.52 -1.97
CA THR A 129 13.22 12.93 -0.69
C THR A 129 12.61 14.19 -0.08
N THR A 130 11.95 15.02 -0.89
CA THR A 130 11.50 16.36 -0.52
C THR A 130 10.16 16.71 -1.16
N GLU A 131 9.48 17.71 -0.59
CA GLU A 131 8.36 18.38 -1.23
C GLU A 131 8.89 19.40 -2.25
N ILE A 132 8.30 19.42 -3.44
CA ILE A 132 8.64 20.41 -4.48
C ILE A 132 7.70 21.61 -4.35
N GLY A 133 6.40 21.36 -4.19
CA GLY A 133 5.41 22.42 -3.94
C GLY A 133 4.11 22.25 -4.71
N ASP A 134 3.30 23.31 -4.69
CA ASP A 134 1.98 23.35 -5.29
C ASP A 134 2.00 23.88 -6.72
N TYR A 135 1.47 23.09 -7.66
CA TYR A 135 1.44 23.44 -9.07
C TYR A 135 0.06 23.23 -9.68
N LYS A 136 -0.26 24.11 -10.62
CA LYS A 136 -1.49 24.02 -11.39
C LYS A 136 -1.38 22.92 -12.45
N VAL A 137 -2.43 22.12 -12.58
CA VAL A 137 -2.53 21.10 -13.61
C VAL A 137 -2.84 21.73 -14.97
N GLU A 138 -1.90 21.59 -15.90
CA GLU A 138 -2.02 22.13 -17.26
C GLU A 138 -2.83 21.23 -18.18
N ARG A 139 -2.72 19.92 -17.98
CA ARG A 139 -3.39 18.92 -18.81
C ARG A 139 -3.52 17.61 -18.07
N VAL A 140 -4.66 16.94 -18.27
CA VAL A 140 -4.86 15.55 -17.84
C VAL A 140 -5.25 14.73 -19.07
N ARG A 141 -4.67 13.54 -19.22
CA ARG A 141 -5.04 12.59 -20.27
C ARG A 141 -5.12 11.19 -19.69
N ILE A 142 -5.96 10.36 -20.28
CA ILE A 142 -6.06 8.93 -19.98
C ILE A 142 -5.92 8.20 -21.30
N LEU A 143 -5.02 7.22 -21.35
CA LEU A 143 -4.83 6.39 -22.53
C LEU A 143 -5.89 5.28 -22.54
N LYS A 144 -6.43 4.94 -23.71
CA LYS A 144 -7.50 3.94 -23.81
C LYS A 144 -7.05 2.56 -23.31
N GLU A 145 -5.78 2.23 -23.57
CA GLU A 145 -5.14 0.98 -23.15
C GLU A 145 -4.87 0.94 -21.64
N PHE A 146 -4.81 2.09 -20.97
CA PHE A 146 -4.48 2.23 -19.54
C PHE A 146 -5.53 3.12 -18.84
N PRO A 147 -6.79 2.65 -18.68
CA PRO A 147 -7.91 3.49 -18.23
C PRO A 147 -7.88 3.87 -16.74
N LYS A 148 -7.01 3.22 -15.96
CA LYS A 148 -6.89 3.41 -14.51
C LYS A 148 -5.85 4.46 -14.11
N THR A 149 -4.95 4.81 -15.03
CA THR A 149 -3.83 5.72 -14.76
C THR A 149 -4.06 7.06 -15.43
N GLU A 150 -4.18 8.12 -14.61
CA GLU A 150 -4.29 9.49 -15.09
C GLU A 150 -2.89 10.06 -15.32
N LEU A 151 -2.66 10.58 -16.52
CA LEU A 151 -1.41 11.26 -16.86
C LEU A 151 -1.61 12.76 -16.65
N VAL A 152 -1.11 13.25 -15.53
CA VAL A 152 -1.27 14.63 -15.07
C VAL A 152 -0.03 15.43 -15.44
N THR A 153 -0.18 16.44 -16.29
CA THR A 153 0.92 17.33 -16.70
C THR A 153 0.88 18.63 -15.89
N VAL A 154 2.00 18.96 -15.26
CA VAL A 154 2.25 20.24 -14.56
C VAL A 154 3.44 20.97 -15.21
N LYS A 155 3.54 22.28 -14.95
CA LYS A 155 4.64 23.13 -15.42
C LYS A 155 5.59 23.39 -14.25
N LEU A 156 6.83 22.93 -14.35
CA LEU A 156 7.86 23.04 -13.31
C LEU A 156 9.08 23.85 -13.79
N PRO A 157 9.82 24.52 -12.89
CA PRO A 157 11.15 25.05 -13.20
C PRO A 157 12.10 23.95 -13.66
N LYS A 158 13.05 24.27 -14.54
CA LYS A 158 14.04 23.32 -15.08
C LYS A 158 14.78 22.50 -14.01
N GLU A 159 15.21 23.17 -12.95
CA GLU A 159 15.99 22.58 -11.85
C GLU A 159 15.24 21.44 -11.15
N GLN A 160 13.91 21.57 -11.01
CA GLN A 160 13.07 20.62 -10.26
C GLN A 160 12.41 19.56 -11.16
N ALA A 161 12.41 19.77 -12.47
CA ALA A 161 11.62 18.98 -13.41
C ALA A 161 12.00 17.49 -13.43
N LYS A 162 13.30 17.19 -13.30
CA LYS A 162 13.81 15.81 -13.29
C LYS A 162 13.64 15.12 -11.94
N GLU A 163 13.39 15.86 -10.86
CA GLU A 163 13.22 15.32 -9.51
C GLU A 163 11.76 15.02 -9.17
N ALA A 164 10.81 15.59 -9.92
CA ALA A 164 9.38 15.36 -9.70
C ALA A 164 9.02 13.88 -9.93
N THR A 165 8.53 13.22 -8.87
CA THR A 165 8.25 11.77 -8.87
C THR A 165 6.76 11.49 -8.68
N GLY A 166 6.06 12.23 -7.82
CA GLY A 166 4.68 11.88 -7.45
C GLY A 166 3.79 13.06 -7.08
N ILE A 167 2.50 12.76 -6.93
CA ILE A 167 1.47 13.70 -6.47
C ILE A 167 1.03 13.26 -5.06
N LEU A 168 1.10 14.17 -4.09
CA LEU A 168 0.62 13.91 -2.74
C LEU A 168 -0.92 13.91 -2.72
N VAL A 169 -1.50 12.77 -2.33
CA VAL A 169 -2.96 12.57 -2.33
C VAL A 169 -3.62 13.04 -1.05
N GLN A 170 -2.96 12.84 0.10
CA GLN A 170 -3.47 13.20 1.41
C GLN A 170 -2.48 14.15 2.07
N ARG A 171 -2.88 15.41 2.28
CA ARG A 171 -2.08 16.33 3.07
C ARG A 171 -2.20 15.96 4.54
N VAL A 172 -1.06 15.76 5.18
CA VAL A 172 -0.98 15.38 6.60
C VAL A 172 -1.76 16.36 7.47
N GLU A 173 -1.70 17.66 7.15
CA GLU A 173 -2.41 18.74 7.87
C GLU A 173 -3.93 18.57 7.92
N SER A 174 -4.52 17.81 6.99
CA SER A 174 -5.98 17.62 6.90
C SER A 174 -6.50 16.31 7.51
N TYR A 175 -5.62 15.34 7.78
CA TYR A 175 -6.00 13.99 8.23
C TYR A 175 -5.20 13.46 9.42
N SER A 176 -4.30 14.26 10.01
CA SER A 176 -3.39 13.78 11.07
C SER A 176 -4.01 13.69 12.45
N GLU A 177 -5.12 14.37 12.72
CA GLU A 177 -5.73 14.28 14.05
C GLU A 177 -6.46 12.95 14.20
N PRO A 178 -6.11 12.12 15.19
CA PRO A 178 -6.89 10.94 15.51
C PRO A 178 -8.34 11.37 15.73
N MET A 179 -9.28 10.79 14.97
CA MET A 179 -10.68 11.04 15.22
C MET A 179 -11.00 10.66 16.67
N GLU A 180 -11.42 11.62 17.49
CA GLU A 180 -11.78 11.35 18.88
C GLU A 180 -12.96 10.39 18.99
N ILE A 181 -13.82 10.37 17.96
CA ILE A 181 -15.05 9.60 17.92
C ILE A 181 -14.97 8.63 16.75
N TYR A 182 -14.80 7.35 17.07
CA TYR A 182 -15.15 6.27 16.15
C TYR A 182 -16.68 6.31 15.99
N HIS A 183 -17.19 7.06 15.00
CA HIS A 183 -18.61 7.12 14.65
C HIS A 183 -19.08 5.77 14.08
N LYS A 184 -19.13 4.74 14.91
CA LYS A 184 -19.92 3.55 14.65
C LYS A 184 -21.08 3.53 15.61
N GLU A 185 -22.25 3.22 15.07
CA GLU A 185 -23.42 2.87 15.86
C GLU A 185 -23.03 1.82 16.93
N ALA A 186 -23.62 1.97 18.11
CA ALA A 186 -23.43 1.01 19.20
C ALA A 186 -23.77 -0.40 18.72
N LEU A 187 -23.09 -1.41 19.27
CA LEU A 187 -23.43 -2.80 18.97
C LEU A 187 -24.89 -3.09 19.37
N ALA A 188 -25.70 -3.50 18.39
CA ALA A 188 -27.08 -3.92 18.61
C ALA A 188 -27.15 -5.01 19.68
N ASP A 189 -28.20 -5.01 20.51
CA ASP A 189 -28.29 -5.89 21.69
C ASP A 189 -28.23 -7.38 21.31
N GLU A 190 -28.81 -7.76 20.18
CA GLU A 190 -28.86 -9.12 19.64
C GLU A 190 -27.53 -9.60 19.03
N ALA A 191 -26.56 -8.71 18.83
CA ALA A 191 -25.28 -9.06 18.22
C ALA A 191 -24.51 -10.06 19.10
N ILE A 192 -24.13 -11.20 18.53
CA ILE A 192 -23.33 -12.21 19.25
C ILE A 192 -21.90 -11.70 19.40
N VAL A 193 -21.49 -11.48 20.64
CA VAL A 193 -20.14 -11.03 21.01
C VAL A 193 -19.22 -12.21 21.28
N CYS A 194 -19.68 -13.22 22.05
CA CYS A 194 -18.92 -14.46 22.27
C CYS A 194 -19.55 -15.60 21.49
N ARG A 195 -18.96 -15.98 20.35
CA ARG A 195 -19.51 -17.05 19.51
C ARG A 195 -19.50 -18.43 20.17
N CYS A 196 -18.47 -18.74 20.95
CA CYS A 196 -18.33 -20.03 21.61
C CYS A 196 -19.43 -20.26 22.66
N GLU A 197 -19.70 -19.24 23.48
CA GLU A 197 -20.66 -19.32 24.58
C GLU A 197 -22.02 -18.71 24.21
N ARG A 198 -22.16 -18.24 22.97
CA ARG A 198 -23.37 -17.61 22.40
C ARG A 198 -23.89 -16.42 23.20
N VAL A 199 -22.99 -15.61 23.74
CA VAL A 199 -23.31 -14.41 24.53
C VAL A 199 -23.47 -13.20 23.63
N THR A 200 -24.57 -12.47 23.80
CA THR A 200 -24.93 -11.26 23.05
C THR A 200 -24.39 -9.97 23.68
N ALA A 201 -24.38 -8.87 22.91
CA ALA A 201 -23.98 -7.56 23.41
C ALA A 201 -24.93 -7.04 24.51
N GLY A 202 -26.24 -7.28 24.37
CA GLY A 202 -27.24 -6.86 25.35
C GLY A 202 -27.10 -7.58 26.69
N GLU A 203 -26.74 -8.86 26.68
CA GLU A 203 -26.45 -9.60 27.92
C GLU A 203 -25.24 -9.03 28.67
N ILE A 204 -24.19 -8.66 27.94
CA ILE A 204 -22.98 -8.07 28.53
C ILE A 204 -23.29 -6.68 29.08
N ARG A 205 -23.97 -5.85 28.27
CA ARG A 205 -24.43 -4.50 28.64
C ARG A 205 -25.31 -4.50 29.87
N LYS A 206 -26.23 -5.46 30.01
CA LYS A 206 -27.07 -5.64 31.20
C LYS A 206 -26.25 -5.77 32.48
N TRP A 207 -25.13 -6.50 32.44
CA TRP A 207 -24.26 -6.71 33.60
C TRP A 207 -23.35 -5.51 33.88
N ILE A 208 -22.85 -4.84 32.83
CA ILE A 208 -22.09 -3.59 32.96
C ILE A 208 -22.94 -2.51 33.63
N ARG A 209 -24.20 -2.34 33.20
CA ARG A 209 -25.17 -1.40 33.81
C ARG A 209 -25.52 -1.71 35.28
N ARG A 210 -25.26 -2.94 35.73
CA ARG A 210 -25.41 -3.35 37.14
C ARG A 210 -24.17 -3.06 37.98
N GLY A 211 -23.14 -2.45 37.40
CA GLY A 211 -21.92 -2.02 38.08
C GLY A 211 -20.71 -2.93 37.91
N ILE A 212 -20.79 -3.97 37.08
CA ILE A 212 -19.63 -4.83 36.82
C ILE A 212 -18.64 -4.06 35.95
N VAL A 213 -17.41 -3.92 36.44
CA VAL A 213 -16.27 -3.26 35.75
C VAL A 213 -15.03 -4.16 35.68
N ASP A 214 -15.18 -5.45 36.00
CA ASP A 214 -14.12 -6.46 35.98
C ASP A 214 -14.40 -7.54 34.94
N MET A 215 -13.44 -7.78 34.03
CA MET A 215 -13.54 -8.80 32.99
C MET A 215 -13.66 -10.22 33.54
N ASN A 216 -13.04 -10.53 34.68
CA ASN A 216 -13.10 -11.85 35.32
C ASN A 216 -14.47 -12.08 35.96
N GLU A 217 -15.08 -11.05 36.56
CA GLU A 217 -16.44 -11.11 37.09
C GLU A 217 -17.45 -11.30 35.96
N LEU A 218 -17.35 -10.47 34.90
CA LEU A 218 -18.20 -10.59 33.73
C LEU A 218 -18.08 -11.98 33.07
N LYS A 219 -16.85 -12.49 32.96
CA LYS A 219 -16.56 -13.84 32.46
C LYS A 219 -17.16 -14.93 33.35
N ALA A 220 -17.09 -14.80 34.66
CA ALA A 220 -17.65 -15.80 35.58
C ALA A 220 -19.19 -15.90 35.45
N ILE A 221 -19.86 -14.77 35.22
CA ILE A 221 -21.31 -14.70 35.12
C ILE A 221 -21.82 -15.10 33.72
N THR A 222 -21.20 -14.56 32.67
CA THR A 222 -21.68 -14.72 31.28
C THR A 222 -21.01 -15.87 30.55
N ARG A 223 -19.91 -16.41 31.09
CA ARG A 223 -18.97 -17.31 30.41
C ARG A 223 -18.25 -16.68 29.21
N ALA A 224 -18.52 -15.44 28.82
CA ALA A 224 -17.88 -14.79 27.68
C ALA A 224 -16.34 -14.83 27.80
N GLY A 225 -15.69 -15.44 26.81
CA GLY A 225 -14.23 -15.67 26.82
C GLY A 225 -13.79 -17.01 27.44
N MET A 226 -14.71 -17.93 27.76
CA MET A 226 -14.40 -19.29 28.24
C MET A 226 -14.36 -20.37 27.16
N GLY A 227 -14.76 -20.07 25.93
CA GLY A 227 -14.70 -21.04 24.83
C GLY A 227 -13.28 -21.35 24.36
N ALA A 228 -13.15 -22.29 23.43
CA ALA A 228 -11.89 -22.74 22.84
C ALA A 228 -10.99 -21.61 22.30
N CYS A 229 -11.59 -20.48 21.88
CA CYS A 229 -10.82 -19.33 21.43
C CYS A 229 -10.10 -18.58 22.57
N GLY A 230 -10.43 -18.83 23.84
CA GLY A 230 -9.83 -18.19 25.01
C GLY A 230 -10.07 -16.67 25.07
N GLY A 231 -11.15 -16.18 24.47
CA GLY A 231 -11.50 -14.76 24.45
C GLY A 231 -10.79 -13.92 23.37
N LYS A 232 -9.97 -14.52 22.50
CA LYS A 232 -9.23 -13.81 21.44
C LYS A 232 -10.12 -13.00 20.50
N THR A 233 -11.35 -13.47 20.27
CA THR A 233 -12.31 -12.82 19.37
C THR A 233 -13.21 -11.83 20.09
N CYS A 234 -13.66 -12.15 21.31
CA CYS A 234 -14.67 -11.36 22.02
C CYS A 234 -14.10 -10.29 22.95
N ASN A 235 -12.87 -10.41 23.46
CA ASN A 235 -12.35 -9.49 24.49
C ASN A 235 -12.34 -8.03 24.05
N LEU A 236 -11.89 -7.74 22.80
CA LEU A 236 -11.90 -6.36 22.28
C LEU A 236 -13.32 -5.83 22.05
N LEU A 237 -14.26 -6.70 21.69
CA LEU A 237 -15.68 -6.33 21.54
C LEU A 237 -16.32 -6.03 22.90
N ILE A 238 -15.96 -6.79 23.94
CA ILE A 238 -16.41 -6.54 25.31
C ILE A 238 -15.84 -5.21 25.83
N GLN A 239 -14.55 -4.96 25.63
CA GLN A 239 -13.92 -3.67 25.97
C GLN A 239 -14.58 -2.50 25.23
N ARG A 240 -14.99 -2.70 23.98
CA ARG A 240 -15.77 -1.71 23.25
C ARG A 240 -17.12 -1.44 23.92
N ILE A 241 -17.86 -2.48 24.35
CA ILE A 241 -19.15 -2.30 25.04
C ILE A 241 -18.97 -1.56 26.37
N PHE A 242 -17.90 -1.83 27.13
CA PHE A 242 -17.56 -1.05 28.32
C PHE A 242 -17.41 0.45 27.98
N ARG A 243 -16.68 0.77 26.91
CA ARG A 243 -16.51 2.17 26.45
C ARG A 243 -17.83 2.79 25.97
N GLU A 244 -18.67 2.03 25.28
CA GLU A 244 -20.02 2.48 24.86
C GLU A 244 -20.90 2.82 26.07
N GLU A 245 -20.75 2.10 27.18
CA GLU A 245 -21.44 2.38 28.45
C GLU A 245 -20.70 3.42 29.33
N GLY A 246 -19.68 4.09 28.80
CA GLY A 246 -18.95 5.16 29.48
C GLY A 246 -17.91 4.71 30.51
N ILE A 247 -17.63 3.41 30.59
CA ILE A 247 -16.63 2.85 31.51
C ILE A 247 -15.25 2.85 30.84
N LYS A 248 -14.33 3.66 31.37
CA LYS A 248 -12.94 3.75 30.88
C LYS A 248 -11.99 2.82 31.64
N ASP A 249 -12.17 2.72 32.95
CA ASP A 249 -11.31 1.94 33.83
C ASP A 249 -11.91 0.55 34.07
N VAL A 250 -11.52 -0.40 33.21
CA VAL A 250 -11.95 -1.81 33.28
C VAL A 250 -10.79 -2.66 33.78
N VAL A 251 -11.03 -3.50 34.79
CA VAL A 251 -10.02 -4.47 35.24
C VAL A 251 -9.84 -5.55 34.16
N PRO A 252 -8.63 -5.73 33.61
CA PRO A 252 -8.41 -6.67 32.52
C PRO A 252 -8.54 -8.12 33.01
N GLY A 253 -8.93 -9.01 32.10
CA GLY A 253 -9.01 -10.43 32.39
C GLY A 253 -7.62 -11.03 32.60
N THR A 254 -7.47 -11.95 33.55
CA THR A 254 -6.17 -12.59 33.79
C THR A 254 -5.80 -13.54 32.64
N PRO A 255 -4.67 -13.33 31.95
CA PRO A 255 -4.21 -14.28 30.94
C PRO A 255 -3.83 -15.60 31.61
N ARG A 256 -4.23 -16.72 31.01
CA ARG A 256 -3.92 -18.06 31.51
C ARG A 256 -2.90 -18.73 30.60
N PRO A 257 -2.04 -19.62 31.13
CA PRO A 257 -1.13 -20.41 30.32
C PRO A 257 -1.86 -21.17 29.20
N LEU A 258 -1.14 -21.38 28.10
CA LEU A 258 -1.57 -21.97 26.82
C LEU A 258 -2.36 -21.01 25.92
N PHE A 259 -1.74 -20.65 24.79
CA PHE A 259 -2.35 -19.81 23.77
C PHE A 259 -3.46 -20.56 23.01
N VAL A 260 -3.33 -21.87 22.84
CA VAL A 260 -4.31 -22.73 22.16
C VAL A 260 -4.51 -23.99 22.99
N GLU A 261 -5.61 -24.71 22.72
CA GLU A 261 -5.84 -26.02 23.31
C GLU A 261 -4.72 -26.99 22.89
N VAL A 262 -4.12 -27.66 23.87
CA VAL A 262 -3.05 -28.64 23.65
C VAL A 262 -3.50 -29.98 24.24
N PRO A 263 -3.43 -31.09 23.49
CA PRO A 263 -3.79 -32.40 24.02
C PRO A 263 -2.95 -32.75 25.25
N LEU A 264 -3.58 -33.31 26.29
CA LEU A 264 -2.90 -33.63 27.55
C LEU A 264 -1.71 -34.58 27.36
N GLY A 265 -1.79 -35.48 26.39
CA GLY A 265 -0.71 -36.41 26.04
C GLY A 265 0.62 -35.72 25.69
N ILE A 266 0.57 -34.51 25.12
CA ILE A 266 1.78 -33.73 24.83
C ILE A 266 2.49 -33.32 26.12
N PHE A 267 1.75 -32.91 27.16
CA PHE A 267 2.32 -32.60 28.47
C PHE A 267 2.78 -33.84 29.23
N ALA A 268 2.08 -34.96 29.05
CA ALA A 268 2.45 -36.24 29.65
C ALA A 268 3.63 -36.93 28.94
N GLY A 269 4.15 -36.36 27.84
CA GLY A 269 5.22 -36.96 27.05
C GLY A 269 4.82 -38.26 26.35
N THR A 270 3.52 -38.52 26.17
CA THR A 270 3.05 -39.73 25.47
C THR A 270 3.37 -39.58 23.99
N LYS A 271 4.15 -40.51 23.44
CA LYS A 271 4.30 -40.62 22.00
C LYS A 271 2.95 -41.03 21.42
N LYS A 272 2.49 -40.35 20.36
CA LYS A 272 1.34 -40.84 19.58
C LYS A 272 1.68 -42.27 19.14
N GLU A 273 0.84 -43.23 19.50
CA GLU A 273 0.83 -44.50 18.76
C GLU A 273 0.43 -44.13 17.33
N GLU A 274 1.24 -44.53 16.35
CA GLU A 274 0.88 -44.41 14.94
C GLU A 274 -0.41 -45.20 14.74
N GLU A 275 -1.53 -44.52 14.49
CA GLU A 275 -2.79 -45.14 14.09
C GLU A 275 -2.50 -45.99 12.84
N LYS A 276 -2.61 -47.31 12.97
CA LYS A 276 -2.60 -48.26 11.85
C LYS A 276 -3.93 -48.22 11.10
#